data_AF-A0A932LYT2-F1
#
_entry.id   AF-A0A932LYT2-F1
#
_cell.length_a   1.000
_cell.length_b   1.000
_cell.length_c   1.000
_cell.angle_alpha   90.00
_cell.angle_beta   90.00
_cell.angle_gamma   90.00
#
_symmetry.space_group_name_H-M   'P 1'
#
loop_
_entity.id
_entity.type
_entity.pdbx_description
1 polymer ?
#
loop_
_entity_poly.entity_id
_entity_poly.type
_entity_poly.pdbx_seq_one_letter_code
_entity_poly.pdbx_strand_id
1 'polypeptide(L)'
;AGAGVTCRRRRFDSLSGTAIVAGVPVTLVVPQASMNLSGEPVRAWLTHLGLLPDRLLVVHDDIDLPLGRLRVVREGGHAGHKGVRAIQEALGTDAFPRLRLGVGRPPGKPETAEYVLGAFAPEEAERAEAMIARAAEGVCLVLGEGLTAAMNRLNVRAPAEGAGGAEGEGAEGR
;
A
#
# COMPACT_ATOMS: atom_id res chain seq x y z
N ALA A 1 15.72 -7.73 -7.09
CA ALA A 1 15.62 -9.15 -6.75
C ALA A 1 14.28 -9.40 -6.08
N GLY A 2 13.28 -9.92 -6.83
CA GLY A 2 11.98 -10.30 -6.26
C GLY A 2 12.09 -11.64 -5.53
N ALA A 3 11.39 -11.80 -4.41
CA ALA A 3 11.48 -13.00 -3.56
C ALA A 3 11.03 -14.33 -4.22
N GLY A 4 10.62 -14.31 -5.49
CA GLY A 4 10.27 -15.51 -6.27
C GLY A 4 9.09 -16.32 -5.73
N VAL A 5 8.34 -15.78 -4.76
CA VAL A 5 7.28 -16.51 -4.08
C VAL A 5 6.01 -16.50 -4.88
N THR A 6 5.50 -17.69 -5.19
CA THR A 6 4.15 -17.83 -5.72
C THR A 6 3.18 -18.16 -4.59
N CYS A 7 2.17 -17.30 -4.38
CA CYS A 7 1.10 -17.55 -3.41
C CYS A 7 0.10 -18.57 -3.99
N ARG A 8 0.34 -19.87 -3.76
CA ARG A 8 -0.53 -20.96 -4.26
C ARG A 8 -1.35 -21.64 -3.16
N ARG A 9 -0.95 -21.50 -1.90
CA ARG A 9 -1.59 -22.23 -0.81
C ARG A 9 -2.84 -21.51 -0.33
N ARG A 10 -4.00 -22.14 -0.48
CA ARG A 10 -5.27 -21.64 0.06
C ARG A 10 -5.38 -21.96 1.54
N ARG A 11 -5.61 -20.94 2.36
CA ARG A 11 -5.90 -21.07 3.79
C ARG A 11 -6.58 -19.80 4.30
N PHE A 12 -7.51 -19.93 5.25
CA PHE A 12 -8.20 -18.78 5.86
C PHE A 12 -8.73 -17.78 4.82
N ASP A 13 -9.37 -18.29 3.76
CA ASP A 13 -9.90 -17.48 2.65
C ASP A 13 -8.89 -16.53 1.97
N SER A 14 -7.63 -16.97 1.93
CA SER A 14 -6.52 -16.25 1.32
C SER A 14 -5.61 -17.18 0.51
N LEU A 15 -4.89 -16.61 -0.45
CA LEU A 15 -3.70 -17.23 -1.04
C LEU A 15 -2.49 -16.87 -0.18
N SER A 16 -1.60 -17.82 0.01
CA SER A 16 -0.39 -17.63 0.79
C SER A 16 0.84 -18.29 0.19
N GLY A 17 2.00 -17.74 0.54
CA GLY A 17 3.32 -18.28 0.23
C GLY A 17 4.30 -17.89 1.32
N THR A 18 5.34 -18.69 1.51
CA THR A 18 6.41 -18.39 2.48
C THR A 18 7.70 -18.06 1.76
N ALA A 19 8.50 -17.19 2.35
CA ALA A 19 9.81 -16.78 1.82
C ALA A 19 10.78 -16.47 2.95
N ILE A 20 12.05 -16.32 2.57
CA ILE A 20 13.01 -15.54 3.33
C ILE A 20 13.27 -14.26 2.53
N VAL A 21 12.96 -13.09 3.10
CA VAL A 21 13.20 -11.78 2.49
C VAL A 21 14.10 -10.98 3.42
N ALA A 22 15.22 -10.47 2.89
CA ALA A 22 16.23 -9.76 3.68
C ALA A 22 16.66 -10.54 4.95
N GLY A 23 16.74 -11.87 4.86
CA GLY A 23 17.09 -12.75 6.00
C GLY A 23 15.95 -13.02 6.98
N VAL A 24 14.76 -12.46 6.78
CA VAL A 24 13.58 -12.63 7.64
C VAL A 24 12.60 -13.63 7.04
N PRO A 25 12.19 -14.67 7.79
CA PRO A 25 11.09 -15.54 7.38
C PRO A 25 9.78 -14.76 7.31
N VAL A 26 9.09 -14.82 6.17
CA VAL A 26 7.81 -14.12 5.96
C VAL A 26 6.75 -15.05 5.41
N THR A 27 5.50 -14.77 5.77
CA THR A 27 4.32 -15.33 5.11
C THR A 27 3.63 -14.21 4.34
N LEU A 28 3.62 -14.32 3.01
CA LEU A 28 2.83 -13.46 2.15
C LEU A 28 1.40 -13.97 2.15
N VAL A 29 0.45 -13.05 2.35
CA VAL A 29 -0.99 -13.35 2.42
C VAL A 29 -1.73 -12.40 1.49
N VAL A 30 -2.55 -12.95 0.61
CA VAL A 30 -3.44 -12.22 -0.29
C VAL A 30 -4.87 -12.69 -0.02
N PRO A 31 -5.66 -11.97 0.79
CA PRO A 31 -7.08 -12.26 0.98
C PRO A 31 -7.80 -12.41 -0.37
N GLN A 32 -8.70 -13.38 -0.49
CA GLN A 32 -9.39 -13.68 -1.74
C GLN A 32 -10.86 -13.22 -1.74
N ALA A 33 -11.36 -12.77 -0.59
CA ALA A 33 -12.69 -12.22 -0.43
C ALA A 33 -12.75 -10.74 -0.86
N SER A 34 -13.94 -10.14 -0.74
CA SER A 34 -14.12 -8.71 -0.94
C SER A 34 -13.24 -7.88 0.02
N MET A 35 -12.85 -6.68 -0.39
CA MET A 35 -11.95 -5.80 0.36
C MET A 35 -12.42 -5.59 1.81
N ASN A 36 -13.73 -5.43 2.05
CA ASN A 36 -14.32 -5.28 3.38
C ASN A 36 -14.32 -6.55 4.25
N LEU A 37 -13.88 -7.69 3.72
CA LEU A 37 -13.77 -8.97 4.42
C LEU A 37 -12.30 -9.37 4.67
N SER A 38 -11.37 -8.41 4.53
CA SER A 38 -9.94 -8.66 4.70
C SER A 38 -9.53 -8.91 6.17
N GLY A 39 -10.36 -8.52 7.14
CA GLY A 39 -10.01 -8.60 8.56
C GLY A 39 -9.90 -10.01 9.12
N GLU A 40 -10.89 -10.85 8.84
CA GLU A 40 -10.97 -12.22 9.40
C GLU A 40 -9.81 -13.12 8.92
N PRO A 41 -9.44 -13.13 7.62
CA PRO A 41 -8.24 -13.81 7.15
C PRO A 41 -6.95 -13.37 7.86
N VAL A 42 -6.77 -12.06 8.03
CA VAL A 42 -5.56 -11.49 8.67
C VAL A 42 -5.49 -11.91 10.14
N ARG A 43 -6.60 -11.82 10.86
CA ARG A 43 -6.70 -12.28 12.26
C ARG A 43 -6.39 -13.77 12.38
N ALA A 44 -6.95 -14.60 11.51
CA ALA A 44 -6.71 -16.04 11.52
C ALA A 44 -5.24 -16.40 11.27
N TRP A 45 -4.55 -15.67 10.38
CA TRP A 45 -3.12 -15.85 10.15
C TRP A 45 -2.26 -15.45 11.35
N LEU A 46 -2.53 -14.30 11.98
CA LEU A 46 -1.80 -13.86 13.17
C LEU A 46 -1.95 -14.88 14.30
N THR A 47 -3.18 -15.34 14.56
CA THR A 47 -3.45 -16.40 15.54
C THR A 47 -2.72 -17.69 15.19
N HIS A 48 -2.76 -18.13 13.93
CA HIS A 48 -2.12 -19.36 13.49
C HIS A 48 -0.59 -19.33 13.64
N LEU A 49 0.03 -18.18 13.39
CA LEU A 49 1.48 -17.99 13.47
C LEU A 49 1.94 -17.58 14.89
N GLY A 50 1.02 -17.31 15.81
CA GLY A 50 1.34 -16.80 17.14
C GLY A 50 1.98 -15.40 17.10
N LEU A 51 1.58 -14.56 16.14
CA LEU A 51 2.15 -13.23 15.91
C LEU A 51 1.22 -12.13 16.42
N LEU A 52 1.83 -11.04 16.90
CA LEU A 52 1.12 -9.82 17.30
C LEU A 52 0.98 -8.85 16.10
N PRO A 53 0.06 -7.86 16.17
CA PRO A 53 -0.13 -6.88 15.10
C PRO A 53 1.11 -6.06 14.72
N ASP A 54 2.09 -5.91 15.61
CA ASP A 54 3.36 -5.24 15.31
C ASP A 54 4.27 -6.04 14.35
N ARG A 55 3.98 -7.34 14.16
CA ARG A 55 4.61 -8.21 13.15
C ARG A 55 3.85 -8.26 11.83
N LEU A 56 2.75 -7.53 11.70
CA LEU A 56 2.00 -7.38 10.47
C LEU A 56 2.52 -6.15 9.69
N LEU A 57 2.69 -6.30 8.38
CA LEU A 57 2.82 -5.17 7.46
C LEU A 57 1.72 -5.27 6.42
N VAL A 58 0.79 -4.30 6.40
CA VAL A 58 -0.26 -4.22 5.38
C VAL A 58 0.21 -3.33 4.24
N VAL A 59 0.15 -3.85 3.01
CA VAL A 59 0.43 -3.08 1.78
C VAL A 59 -0.90 -2.80 1.10
N HIS A 60 -1.25 -1.53 0.88
CA HIS A 60 -2.54 -1.16 0.30
C HIS A 60 -2.46 0.13 -0.52
N ASP A 61 -3.41 0.33 -1.43
CA ASP A 61 -3.56 1.54 -2.21
C ASP A 61 -4.05 2.72 -1.37
N ASP A 62 -3.73 3.93 -1.82
CA ASP A 62 -4.09 5.15 -1.13
C ASP A 62 -4.38 6.29 -2.11
N ILE A 63 -5.64 6.70 -2.16
CA ILE A 63 -6.11 7.73 -3.07
C ILE A 63 -5.63 9.14 -2.67
N ASP A 64 -5.26 9.35 -1.41
CA ASP A 64 -4.80 10.65 -0.93
C ASP A 64 -3.31 10.90 -1.23
N LEU A 65 -2.62 9.86 -1.69
CA LEU A 65 -1.24 9.94 -2.14
C LEU A 65 -1.19 9.98 -3.67
N PRO A 66 -0.45 10.92 -4.28
CA PRO A 66 -0.27 10.96 -5.74
C PRO A 66 0.28 9.64 -6.29
N LEU A 67 -0.05 9.32 -7.54
CA LEU A 67 0.47 8.12 -8.22
C LEU A 67 2.00 8.02 -8.08
N GLY A 68 2.48 6.85 -7.65
CA GLY A 68 3.91 6.59 -7.47
C GLY A 68 4.48 7.02 -6.13
N ARG A 69 3.69 7.71 -5.29
CA ARG A 69 4.12 8.11 -3.95
C ARG A 69 3.97 6.93 -2.99
N LEU A 70 5.04 6.57 -2.29
CA LEU A 70 4.99 5.60 -1.21
C LEU A 70 4.99 6.30 0.14
N ARG A 71 4.32 5.71 1.13
CA ARG A 71 4.41 6.16 2.52
C ARG A 71 4.32 4.98 3.49
N VAL A 72 5.30 4.88 4.37
CA VAL A 72 5.27 3.96 5.51
C VAL A 72 4.71 4.67 6.73
N VAL A 73 3.74 4.03 7.40
CA VAL A 73 3.16 4.48 8.67
C VAL A 73 3.21 3.35 9.68
N ARG A 74 3.41 3.70 10.96
CA ARG A 74 3.43 2.72 12.06
C ARG A 74 2.02 2.32 12.49
N GLU A 75 1.11 3.27 12.48
CA GLU A 75 -0.26 3.13 12.96
C GLU A 75 -1.13 4.27 12.39
N GLY A 76 -2.40 4.30 12.77
CA GLY A 76 -3.35 5.38 12.47
C GLY A 76 -4.62 4.89 11.78
N GLY A 77 -5.58 5.79 11.58
CA GLY A 77 -6.87 5.45 10.99
C GLY A 77 -6.83 4.90 9.56
N HIS A 78 -7.95 4.30 9.15
CA HIS A 78 -8.11 3.69 7.84
C HIS A 78 -8.34 4.68 6.67
N ALA A 79 -8.54 5.98 6.95
CA ALA A 79 -8.75 7.02 5.93
C ALA A 79 -9.79 6.65 4.84
N GLY A 80 -10.89 6.01 5.24
CA GLY A 80 -11.93 5.54 4.32
C GLY A 80 -11.63 4.21 3.58
N HIS A 81 -10.43 3.66 3.69
CA HIS A 81 -10.07 2.39 3.05
C HIS A 81 -10.76 1.19 3.73
N LYS A 82 -11.67 0.52 3.01
CA LYS A 82 -12.54 -0.57 3.53
C LYS A 82 -11.74 -1.77 4.07
N GLY A 83 -10.63 -2.13 3.42
CA GLY A 83 -9.78 -3.24 3.85
C GLY A 83 -9.06 -2.99 5.17
N VAL A 84 -8.36 -1.85 5.28
CA VAL A 84 -7.75 -1.39 6.53
C VAL A 84 -8.79 -1.28 7.65
N ARG A 85 -9.98 -0.74 7.37
CA ARG A 85 -11.09 -0.70 8.35
C ARG A 85 -11.45 -2.09 8.86
N ALA A 86 -11.65 -3.05 7.97
CA ALA A 86 -11.98 -4.43 8.34
C ALA A 86 -10.86 -5.09 9.18
N ILE A 87 -9.59 -4.82 8.85
CA ILE A 87 -8.44 -5.31 9.64
C ILE A 87 -8.44 -4.67 11.04
N GLN A 88 -8.65 -3.35 11.14
CA GLN A 88 -8.73 -2.65 12.43
C GLN A 88 -9.86 -3.20 13.30
N GLU A 89 -11.03 -3.43 12.72
CA GLU A 89 -12.19 -4.00 13.41
C GLU A 89 -11.91 -5.44 13.89
N ALA A 90 -11.30 -6.27 13.07
CA ALA A 90 -10.99 -7.66 13.42
C ALA A 90 -9.89 -7.78 14.48
N LEU A 91 -8.89 -6.89 14.46
CA LEU A 91 -7.78 -6.90 15.41
C LEU A 91 -8.06 -6.08 16.69
N GLY A 92 -9.09 -5.21 16.66
CA GLY A 92 -9.40 -4.30 17.77
C GLY A 92 -8.35 -3.20 17.98
N THR A 93 -7.54 -2.90 16.97
CA THR A 93 -6.45 -1.93 17.05
C THR A 93 -6.06 -1.39 15.67
N ASP A 94 -5.51 -0.18 15.62
CA ASP A 94 -4.86 0.41 14.44
C ASP A 94 -3.32 0.39 14.51
N ALA A 95 -2.77 -0.21 15.57
CA ALA A 95 -1.34 -0.33 15.86
C ALA A 95 -0.69 -1.46 15.05
N PHE A 96 -0.75 -1.36 13.73
CA PHE A 96 0.00 -2.22 12.81
C PHE A 96 0.60 -1.41 11.66
N PRO A 97 1.88 -1.67 11.30
CA PRO A 97 2.56 -1.01 10.20
C PRO A 97 1.83 -1.15 8.86
N ARG A 98 1.88 -0.08 8.06
CA ARG A 98 1.36 -0.07 6.68
C ARG A 98 2.31 0.58 5.70
N LEU A 99 2.39 0.01 4.50
CA LEU A 99 2.99 0.60 3.32
C LEU A 99 1.87 1.03 2.36
N ARG A 100 1.67 2.35 2.26
CA ARG A 100 0.64 3.00 1.45
C ARG A 100 1.20 3.26 0.05
N LEU A 101 0.50 2.81 -0.98
CA LEU A 101 0.83 3.00 -2.39
C LEU A 101 -0.09 4.05 -2.98
N GLY A 102 0.47 5.20 -3.34
CA GLY A 102 -0.31 6.30 -3.91
C GLY A 102 -0.84 5.95 -5.28
N VAL A 103 -2.16 6.00 -5.42
CA VAL A 103 -2.86 5.79 -6.69
C VAL A 103 -3.48 7.09 -7.22
N GLY A 104 -3.42 8.17 -6.44
CA GLY A 104 -4.01 9.45 -6.80
C GLY A 104 -5.52 9.49 -6.59
N ARG A 105 -6.08 10.70 -6.69
CA ARG A 105 -7.52 10.88 -6.79
C ARG A 105 -7.93 10.85 -8.26
N PRO A 106 -9.10 10.30 -8.60
CA PRO A 106 -9.60 10.37 -9.96
C PRO A 106 -9.69 11.82 -10.43
N PRO A 107 -9.35 12.13 -11.69
CA PRO A 107 -9.66 13.42 -12.28
C PRO A 107 -11.20 13.59 -12.32
N GLY A 108 -11.71 14.63 -11.65
CA GLY A 108 -13.15 14.93 -11.60
C GLY A 108 -13.88 14.42 -10.36
N LYS A 109 -15.16 14.02 -10.51
CA LYS A 109 -16.04 13.50 -9.44
C LYS A 109 -16.61 12.08 -9.71
N PRO A 110 -15.88 11.10 -10.28
CA PRO A 110 -16.40 9.73 -10.27
C PRO A 110 -16.47 9.21 -8.83
N GLU A 111 -17.34 8.23 -8.57
CA GLU A 111 -17.35 7.56 -7.28
C GLU A 111 -15.97 6.92 -7.04
N THR A 112 -15.38 7.19 -5.87
CA THR A 112 -14.07 6.66 -5.49
C THR A 112 -13.95 5.15 -5.66
N ALA A 113 -15.06 4.42 -5.48
CA ALA A 113 -15.12 2.97 -5.65
C ALA A 113 -14.88 2.53 -7.11
N GLU A 114 -15.42 3.25 -8.10
CA GLU A 114 -15.22 2.91 -9.52
C GLU A 114 -13.77 3.14 -9.94
N TYR A 115 -13.15 4.22 -9.45
CA TYR A 115 -11.76 4.55 -9.76
C TYR A 115 -10.78 3.50 -9.25
N VAL A 116 -10.90 3.07 -7.99
CA VAL A 116 -9.97 2.06 -7.41
C VAL A 116 -10.16 0.66 -7.98
N LEU A 117 -11.29 0.38 -8.63
CA LEU A 117 -11.57 -0.87 -9.32
C LEU A 117 -11.12 -0.86 -10.78
N GLY A 118 -10.79 0.31 -11.33
CA GLY A 118 -10.30 0.48 -12.70
C GLY A 118 -8.85 0.03 -12.87
N ALA A 119 -8.48 -0.29 -14.11
CA ALA A 119 -7.07 -0.48 -14.47
C ALA A 119 -6.38 0.90 -14.59
N PHE A 120 -5.08 0.95 -14.31
CA PHE A 120 -4.25 2.12 -14.64
C PHE A 120 -4.32 2.42 -16.13
N ALA A 121 -4.37 3.71 -16.47
CA ALA A 121 -4.31 4.15 -17.86
C ALA A 121 -2.93 3.78 -18.47
N PRO A 122 -2.82 3.63 -19.80
CA PRO A 122 -1.54 3.35 -20.45
C PRO A 122 -0.42 4.34 -20.08
N GLU A 123 -0.77 5.62 -19.87
CA GLU A 123 0.14 6.71 -19.48
C GLU A 123 0.52 6.66 -17.98
N GLU A 124 -0.19 5.85 -17.20
CA GLU A 124 0.06 5.61 -15.77
C GLU A 124 0.83 4.30 -15.53
N ALA A 125 0.79 3.37 -16.50
CA ALA A 125 1.34 2.02 -16.37
C ALA A 125 2.81 2.01 -15.93
N GLU A 126 3.68 2.79 -16.60
CA GLU A 126 5.11 2.85 -16.26
C GLU A 126 5.35 3.37 -14.83
N ARG A 127 4.58 4.40 -14.42
CA ARG A 127 4.65 4.93 -13.05
C ARG A 127 4.13 3.94 -12.02
N ALA A 128 3.07 3.20 -12.35
CA ALA A 128 2.52 2.15 -11.49
C ALA A 128 3.50 0.97 -11.34
N GLU A 129 4.14 0.53 -12.42
CA GLU A 129 5.17 -0.50 -12.39
C GLU A 129 6.38 -0.08 -11.55
N ALA A 130 6.88 1.15 -11.76
CA ALA A 130 7.96 1.72 -10.96
C ALA A 130 7.57 1.82 -9.47
N MET A 131 6.32 2.20 -9.18
CA MET A 131 5.78 2.22 -7.83
C MET A 131 5.81 0.84 -7.17
N ILE A 132 5.33 -0.19 -7.89
CA ILE A 132 5.29 -1.56 -7.39
C ILE A 132 6.71 -2.08 -7.11
N ALA A 133 7.66 -1.81 -8.01
CA ALA A 133 9.06 -2.18 -7.80
C ALA A 133 9.64 -1.51 -6.54
N ARG A 134 9.41 -0.21 -6.37
CA ARG A 134 9.82 0.54 -5.18
C ARG A 134 9.11 0.08 -3.91
N ALA A 135 7.86 -0.36 -4.00
CA ALA A 135 7.12 -0.91 -2.87
C ALA A 135 7.74 -2.23 -2.41
N ALA A 136 8.15 -3.09 -3.35
CA ALA A 136 8.87 -4.33 -3.04
C ALA A 136 10.20 -4.05 -2.34
N GLU A 137 10.97 -3.06 -2.81
CA GLU A 137 12.18 -2.59 -2.12
C GLU A 137 11.85 -2.03 -0.73
N GLY A 138 10.74 -1.31 -0.59
CA GLY A 138 10.28 -0.78 0.68
C GLY A 138 9.96 -1.87 1.70
N VAL A 139 9.37 -2.98 1.28
CA VAL A 139 9.18 -4.16 2.14
C VAL A 139 10.52 -4.72 2.59
N CYS A 140 11.51 -4.83 1.70
CA CYS A 140 12.86 -5.26 2.06
C CYS A 140 13.52 -4.32 3.09
N LEU A 141 13.33 -3.00 2.95
CA LEU A 141 13.82 -2.01 3.92
C LEU A 141 13.17 -2.18 5.29
N VAL A 142 11.84 -2.37 5.34
CA VAL A 142 11.12 -2.58 6.61
C VAL A 142 11.63 -3.84 7.31
N LEU A 143 11.85 -4.93 6.56
CA LEU A 143 12.30 -6.21 7.10
C LEU A 143 13.78 -6.19 7.52
N GLY A 144 14.66 -5.62 6.69
CA GLY A 144 16.10 -5.66 6.91
C GLY A 144 16.65 -4.56 7.82
N GLU A 145 16.04 -3.38 7.79
CA GLU A 145 16.55 -2.19 8.49
C GLU A 145 15.57 -1.59 9.51
N GLY A 146 14.35 -2.14 9.55
CA GLY A 146 13.32 -1.73 10.49
C GLY A 146 12.49 -0.54 10.01
N LEU A 147 11.36 -0.34 10.71
CA LEU A 147 10.33 0.59 10.31
C LEU A 147 10.82 2.05 10.28
N THR A 148 11.61 2.47 11.26
CA THR A 148 12.12 3.85 11.35
C THR A 148 13.03 4.20 10.17
N ALA A 149 13.94 3.29 9.80
CA ALA A 149 14.81 3.49 8.65
C ALA A 149 14.01 3.53 7.33
N ALA A 150 13.05 2.62 7.16
CA ALA A 150 12.16 2.60 6.01
C ALA A 150 11.35 3.89 5.89
N MET A 151 10.79 4.41 7.00
CA MET A 151 10.07 5.69 7.02
C MET A 151 10.98 6.85 6.59
N ASN A 152 12.19 6.93 7.12
CA ASN A 152 13.13 8.00 6.80
C ASN A 152 13.55 8.00 5.32
N ARG A 153 13.56 6.84 4.66
CA ARG A 153 13.93 6.72 3.23
C ARG A 153 12.75 6.88 2.29
N LEU A 154 11.58 6.35 2.64
CA LEU A 154 10.42 6.31 1.74
C LEU A 154 9.49 7.51 1.88
N ASN A 155 9.40 8.10 3.08
CA ASN A 155 8.47 9.22 3.32
C ASN A 155 9.01 10.56 2.82
N VAL A 156 10.26 10.60 2.36
CA VAL A 156 10.89 11.81 1.83
C VAL A 156 10.09 12.33 0.65
N ARG A 157 9.93 13.65 0.58
CA ARG A 157 9.26 14.29 -0.56
C ARG A 157 10.15 14.15 -1.78
N ALA A 158 9.70 13.42 -2.79
CA ALA A 158 10.26 13.57 -4.12
C ALA A 158 10.18 15.06 -4.51
N PRO A 159 11.21 15.63 -5.16
CA PRO A 159 11.09 16.97 -5.72
C PRO A 159 9.82 17.02 -6.57
N ALA A 160 9.07 18.12 -6.49
CA ALA A 160 7.90 18.29 -7.33
C ALA A 160 8.35 18.21 -8.79
N GLU A 161 8.00 17.15 -9.51
CA GLU A 161 8.16 17.14 -10.95
C GLU A 161 7.23 18.20 -11.54
N GLY A 162 7.85 19.24 -12.10
CA GLY A 162 7.30 20.22 -13.03
C GLY A 162 5.85 20.64 -12.83
N ALA A 163 5.63 21.69 -12.04
CA ALA A 163 4.60 22.66 -12.38
C ALA A 163 5.03 23.38 -13.68
N GLY A 164 4.92 22.69 -14.81
CA GLY A 164 5.23 23.20 -16.13
C GLY A 164 3.97 23.65 -16.85
N GLY A 165 3.81 24.97 -16.98
CA GLY A 165 3.09 25.59 -18.09
C GLY A 165 1.71 26.18 -17.78
N ALA A 166 1.68 27.45 -17.36
CA ALA A 166 0.92 28.52 -18.04
C ALA A 166 1.23 29.88 -17.36
N GLU A 167 2.39 30.47 -17.66
CA GLU A 167 2.48 31.91 -17.96
C GLU A 167 2.16 32.02 -19.46
N GLY A 168 1.39 32.96 -20.02
CA GLY A 168 0.68 34.13 -19.55
C GLY A 168 -0.17 34.70 -20.72
N GLU A 169 -0.48 36.00 -20.65
CA GLU A 169 -1.33 36.84 -21.53
C GLU A 169 -2.85 36.76 -21.24
N GLY A 170 -3.58 37.87 -21.07
CA GLY A 170 -3.32 39.22 -21.53
C GLY A 170 -3.79 40.30 -20.55
N ALA A 171 -3.09 41.42 -20.64
CA ALA A 171 -3.45 42.70 -20.06
C ALA A 171 -4.76 43.22 -20.65
N GLU A 172 -5.62 43.79 -19.81
CA GLU A 172 -6.49 44.91 -20.18
C GLU A 172 -7.10 45.53 -18.92
N GLY A 173 -6.95 46.84 -18.72
CA GLY A 173 -7.60 47.50 -17.60
C GLY A 173 -7.14 48.92 -17.27
N ARG A 174 -7.30 49.83 -18.23
CA ARG A 174 -7.62 51.27 -18.13
C ARG A 174 -6.88 52.16 -17.13
#